data_AF-A0AAW1DLS9-F1
#
_entry.id   AF-A0AAW1DLS9-F1
#
_cell.length_a   1.000
_cell.length_b   1.000
_cell.length_c   1.000
_cell.angle_alpha   90.00
_cell.angle_beta   90.00
_cell.angle_gamma   90.00
#
_symmetry.space_group_name_H-M   'P 1'
#
loop_
_entity.id
_entity.type
_entity.pdbx_description
1 polymer ?
#
loop_
_entity_poly.entity_id
_entity_poly.type
_entity_poly.pdbx_seq_one_letter_code
_entity_poly.pdbx_strand_id
1 'polypeptide(L)'
;MKSLKKLKGTGYRVFQDFPLNVRKRRIKLLLVRRKILRLNKHINVLVSGDRLYVQNLKFEWFLSGLRHGDSDGSAKLSELIIGADIKDFIVALASNNLPKDYFASKEHISSSPLPKNQ
;
A
#
# COMPACT_ATOMS: atom_id res chain seq x y z
N MET A 1 18.19 -0.84 -1.63
CA MET A 1 17.09 -1.81 -1.83
C MET A 1 17.70 -3.21 -1.95
N LYS A 2 17.55 -4.11 -0.97
CA LYS A 2 18.06 -5.50 -1.14
C LYS A 2 17.10 -6.24 -2.08
N SER A 3 17.55 -6.46 -3.31
CA SER A 3 16.84 -7.27 -4.30
C SER A 3 16.52 -8.66 -3.71
N LEU A 4 15.29 -9.15 -3.92
CA LEU A 4 14.94 -10.55 -3.63
C LEU A 4 15.88 -11.44 -4.44
N LYS A 5 16.76 -12.18 -3.76
CA LYS A 5 17.66 -13.11 -4.45
C LYS A 5 16.82 -14.23 -5.04
N LYS A 6 16.69 -14.24 -6.37
CA LYS A 6 16.11 -15.36 -7.12
C LYS A 6 17.16 -16.45 -7.19
N LEU A 7 16.82 -17.67 -6.79
CA LEU A 7 17.71 -18.80 -6.97
C LEU A 7 17.79 -19.09 -8.49
N LYS A 8 19.01 -19.10 -9.03
CA LYS A 8 19.23 -19.21 -10.48
C LYS A 8 18.70 -20.55 -10.98
N GLY A 9 17.92 -20.54 -12.06
CA GLY A 9 17.42 -21.76 -12.73
C GLY A 9 16.22 -22.45 -12.10
N THR A 10 15.67 -21.98 -10.97
CA THR A 10 14.66 -22.74 -10.21
C THR A 10 13.33 -22.02 -9.98
N GLY A 11 13.23 -20.74 -10.34
CA GLY A 11 12.02 -19.93 -10.11
C GLY A 11 11.79 -19.52 -8.65
N TYR A 12 12.49 -20.13 -7.68
CA TYR A 12 12.35 -19.82 -6.26
C TYR A 12 12.87 -18.42 -5.91
N ARG A 13 12.19 -17.78 -4.96
CA ARG A 13 12.54 -16.47 -4.41
C ARG A 13 12.84 -16.61 -2.93
N VAL A 14 13.99 -16.10 -2.50
CA VAL A 14 14.37 -16.07 -1.10
C VAL A 14 13.76 -14.83 -0.45
N PHE A 15 12.88 -15.04 0.53
CA PHE A 15 12.30 -13.97 1.33
C PHE A 15 13.07 -13.79 2.63
N GLN A 16 13.13 -12.57 3.13
CA GLN A 16 13.63 -12.30 4.47
C GLN A 16 12.66 -12.86 5.49
N ASP A 17 13.17 -13.59 6.47
CA ASP A 17 12.37 -14.04 7.61
C ASP A 17 12.15 -12.86 8.57
N PHE A 18 10.89 -12.64 8.92
CA PHE A 18 10.46 -11.53 9.75
C PHE A 18 9.69 -12.08 10.96
N PRO A 19 9.93 -11.53 12.16
CA PRO A 19 9.11 -11.83 13.34
C PRO A 19 7.62 -11.62 13.09
N LEU A 20 6.75 -12.34 13.81
CA LEU A 20 5.31 -12.35 13.58
C LEU A 20 4.68 -10.95 13.63
N ASN A 21 5.10 -10.11 14.59
CA ASN A 21 4.65 -8.72 14.71
C ASN A 21 5.02 -7.88 13.46
N VAL A 22 6.23 -8.03 12.95
CA VAL A 22 6.70 -7.38 11.72
C VAL A 22 5.91 -7.87 10.51
N ARG A 23 5.65 -9.19 10.41
CA ARG A 23 4.81 -9.75 9.34
C ARG A 23 3.40 -9.17 9.35
N LYS A 24 2.76 -9.09 10.52
CA LYS A 24 1.42 -8.51 10.67
C LYS A 24 1.37 -7.06 10.18
N ARG A 25 2.30 -6.20 10.62
CA ARG A 25 2.42 -4.80 10.15
C ARG A 25 2.65 -4.73 8.65
N ARG A 26 3.59 -5.53 8.13
CA ARG A 26 3.93 -5.56 6.72
C ARG A 26 2.75 -5.96 5.83
N ILE A 27 1.92 -6.92 6.24
CA ILE A 27 0.70 -7.29 5.51
C ILE A 27 -0.24 -6.08 5.38
N LYS A 28 -0.43 -5.32 6.47
CA LYS A 28 -1.27 -4.11 6.46
C LYS A 28 -0.72 -3.07 5.49
N LEU A 29 0.58 -2.79 5.56
CA LEU A 29 1.24 -1.85 4.64
C LEU A 29 1.18 -2.30 3.17
N LEU A 30 1.26 -3.60 2.89
CA LEU A 30 1.09 -4.12 1.54
C LEU A 30 -0.34 -3.93 1.01
N LEU A 31 -1.35 -4.05 1.87
CA LEU A 31 -2.75 -3.78 1.52
C LEU A 31 -2.99 -2.29 1.27
N VAL A 32 -2.41 -1.42 2.10
CA VAL A 32 -2.41 0.03 1.87
C VAL A 32 -1.73 0.36 0.53
N ARG A 33 -0.54 -0.16 0.27
CA ARG A 33 0.14 0.02 -1.03
C ARG A 33 -0.73 -0.43 -2.20
N ARG A 34 -1.42 -1.57 -2.07
CA ARG A 34 -2.33 -2.05 -3.13
C ARG A 34 -3.48 -1.07 -3.36
N LYS A 35 -4.09 -0.54 -2.30
CA LYS A 35 -5.16 0.47 -2.41
C LYS A 35 -4.64 1.76 -3.05
N ILE A 36 -3.46 2.25 -2.63
CA ILE A 36 -2.81 3.43 -3.22
C ILE A 36 -2.62 3.23 -4.73
N LEU A 37 -2.06 2.10 -5.15
CA LEU A 37 -1.83 1.81 -6.58
C LEU A 37 -3.12 1.61 -7.38
N ARG A 38 -4.23 1.24 -6.74
CA ARG A 38 -5.56 1.21 -7.37
C ARG A 38 -6.09 2.62 -7.61
N LEU A 39 -5.85 3.54 -6.68
CA LEU A 39 -6.30 4.94 -6.77
C LEU A 39 -5.42 5.76 -7.72
N ASN A 40 -4.11 5.60 -7.64
CA ASN A 40 -3.15 6.30 -8.48
C ASN A 40 -1.99 5.35 -8.83
N LYS A 41 -1.89 4.95 -10.10
CA LYS A 41 -0.84 4.02 -10.57
C LYS A 41 0.53 4.69 -10.72
N HIS A 42 0.57 6.00 -10.86
CA HIS A 42 1.79 6.76 -11.15
C HIS A 42 2.49 7.24 -9.86
N ILE A 43 1.84 7.13 -8.71
CA ILE A 43 2.45 7.51 -7.44
C ILE A 43 3.58 6.54 -7.08
N ASN A 44 4.73 7.10 -6.69
CA ASN A 44 5.84 6.31 -6.20
C ASN A 44 5.51 5.77 -4.80
N VAL A 45 5.28 4.46 -4.70
CA VAL A 45 4.98 3.78 -3.45
C VAL A 45 5.72 2.46 -3.26
N LEU A 46 6.38 2.32 -2.11
CA LEU A 46 7.22 1.18 -1.76
C LEU A 46 6.97 0.71 -0.33
N VAL A 47 7.00 -0.61 -0.10
CA VAL A 47 7.08 -1.19 1.25
C VAL A 47 8.46 -1.80 1.46
N SER A 48 9.20 -1.30 2.45
CA SER A 48 10.54 -1.78 2.83
C SER A 48 10.56 -2.11 4.31
N GLY A 49 10.90 -3.35 4.69
CA GLY A 49 10.76 -3.82 6.07
C GLY A 49 9.32 -3.69 6.59
N ASP A 50 9.13 -2.93 7.66
CA ASP A 50 7.85 -2.58 8.27
C ASP A 50 7.44 -1.11 8.04
N ARG A 51 7.95 -0.51 6.96
CA ARG A 51 7.70 0.88 6.58
C ARG A 51 7.12 0.98 5.17
N LEU A 52 6.21 1.93 5.00
CA LEU A 52 5.66 2.32 3.71
C LEU A 52 6.26 3.68 3.34
N TYR A 53 6.71 3.81 2.11
CA TYR A 53 7.22 5.06 1.56
C TYR A 53 6.29 5.48 0.42
N VAL A 54 5.76 6.70 0.50
CA VAL A 54 4.91 7.31 -0.54
C VAL A 54 5.51 8.66 -0.89
N GLN A 55 5.94 8.86 -2.14
CA GLN A 55 6.66 10.08 -2.57
C GLN A 55 7.80 10.47 -1.59
N ASN A 56 8.62 9.49 -1.19
CA ASN A 56 9.71 9.63 -0.21
C ASN A 56 9.30 9.96 1.24
N LEU A 57 8.00 10.10 1.54
CA LEU A 57 7.51 10.25 2.91
C LEU A 57 7.34 8.89 3.58
N LYS A 58 7.80 8.78 4.82
CA LYS A 58 7.79 7.54 5.62
C LYS A 58 6.47 7.41 6.39
N PHE A 59 5.85 6.24 6.31
CA PHE A 59 4.67 5.84 7.06
C PHE A 59 4.92 4.52 7.77
N GLU A 60 4.35 4.38 8.96
CA GLU A 60 4.48 3.20 9.81
C GLU A 60 3.10 2.71 10.25
N TRP A 61 2.94 1.39 10.39
CA TRP A 61 1.69 0.81 10.88
C TRP A 61 1.78 0.54 12.37
N PHE A 62 0.85 1.11 13.13
CA PHE A 62 0.68 0.88 14.56
C PHE A 62 -0.66 0.17 14.84
N LEU A 63 -0.89 -0.20 16.10
CA LEU A 63 -2.11 -0.88 16.52
C LEU A 63 -3.38 -0.09 16.13
N SER A 64 -3.33 1.24 16.25
CA SER A 64 -4.43 2.14 15.93
C SER A 64 -4.57 2.50 14.44
N GLY A 65 -3.60 2.16 13.59
CA GLY A 65 -3.65 2.48 12.16
C GLY A 65 -2.33 3.00 11.59
N LEU A 66 -2.43 3.77 10.50
CA LEU A 66 -1.29 4.33 9.79
C LEU A 66 -0.82 5.63 10.45
N ARG A 67 0.48 5.78 10.70
CA ARG A 67 1.10 7.00 11.26
C ARG A 67 2.15 7.58 10.32
N HIS A 68 2.30 8.90 10.40
CA HIS A 68 3.40 9.65 9.79
C HIS A 68 4.09 10.45 10.90
N GLY A 69 5.24 9.96 11.39
CA GLY A 69 5.81 10.48 12.63
C GLY A 69 4.84 10.26 13.80
N ASP A 70 4.51 11.33 14.51
CA ASP A 70 3.60 11.28 15.66
C ASP A 70 2.13 11.54 15.31
N SER A 71 1.83 11.91 14.06
CA SER A 71 0.47 12.24 13.62
C SER A 71 -0.25 11.09 12.90
N ASP A 72 -1.55 11.28 12.67
CA ASP A 72 -2.37 10.41 11.84
C ASP A 72 -1.85 10.43 10.39
N GLY A 73 -1.38 9.28 9.92
CA GLY A 73 -0.83 9.13 8.58
C GLY A 73 -1.91 9.07 7.50
N SER A 74 -3.17 8.82 7.85
CA SER A 74 -4.25 8.71 6.87
C SER A 74 -4.58 10.05 6.21
N ALA A 75 -4.66 11.13 6.99
CA ALA A 75 -4.87 12.49 6.49
C ALA A 75 -3.73 12.89 5.53
N LYS A 76 -2.47 12.69 5.95
CA LYS A 76 -1.31 13.02 5.11
C LYS A 76 -1.29 12.19 3.83
N LEU A 77 -1.70 10.92 3.91
CA LEU A 77 -1.77 10.06 2.74
C LEU A 77 -2.87 10.50 1.75
N SER A 78 -4.03 10.92 2.25
CA SER A 78 -5.12 11.47 1.42
C SER A 78 -4.70 12.73 0.67
N GLU A 79 -3.93 13.63 1.30
CA GLU A 79 -3.34 14.81 0.64
C GLU A 79 -2.47 14.42 -0.57
N LEU A 80 -1.63 13.38 -0.41
CA LEU A 80 -0.68 12.95 -1.45
C LEU A 80 -1.36 12.26 -2.65
N ILE A 81 -2.54 11.67 -2.45
CA ILE A 81 -3.24 10.89 -3.49
C ILE A 81 -4.20 11.77 -4.31
N ILE A 82 -4.39 13.04 -3.93
CA ILE A 82 -5.27 14.03 -4.58
C ILE A 82 -6.69 13.47 -4.83
N GLY A 83 -7.61 13.74 -3.91
CA GLY A 83 -9.05 13.52 -4.13
C GLY A 83 -9.55 12.09 -3.91
N ALA A 84 -8.75 11.21 -3.32
CA ALA A 84 -9.21 9.88 -2.91
C ALA A 84 -9.23 9.76 -1.39
N ASP A 85 -10.41 9.46 -0.84
CA ASP A 85 -10.52 9.12 0.58
C ASP A 85 -10.01 7.69 0.81
N ILE A 86 -8.95 7.57 1.62
CA ILE A 86 -8.40 6.29 2.06
C ILE A 86 -8.70 6.02 3.54
N LYS A 87 -9.26 6.98 4.28
CA LYS A 87 -9.40 6.93 5.73
C LYS A 87 -10.25 5.74 6.17
N ASP A 88 -11.41 5.55 5.55
CA ASP A 88 -12.30 4.42 5.84
C ASP A 88 -11.62 3.08 5.61
N PHE A 89 -10.81 2.98 4.56
CA PHE A 89 -10.03 1.78 4.29
C PHE A 89 -8.99 1.53 5.40
N ILE A 90 -8.30 2.56 5.89
CA ILE A 90 -7.34 2.43 6.99
C ILE A 90 -8.05 2.00 8.27
N VAL A 91 -9.22 2.57 8.57
CA VAL A 91 -10.03 2.21 9.75
C VAL A 91 -10.51 0.76 9.68
N ALA A 92 -11.09 0.34 8.54
CA ALA A 92 -11.49 -1.04 8.31
C ALA A 92 -10.31 -2.01 8.39
N LEU A 93 -9.15 -1.59 7.90
CA LEU A 93 -7.94 -2.39 7.95
C LEU A 93 -7.41 -2.52 9.39
N ALA A 94 -7.49 -1.48 10.22
CA ALA A 94 -7.12 -1.52 11.63
C ALA A 94 -8.03 -2.45 12.45
N SER A 95 -9.33 -2.46 12.17
CA SER A 95 -10.31 -3.35 12.82
C SER A 95 -10.35 -4.78 12.25
N ASN A 96 -9.50 -5.10 11.26
CA ASN A 96 -9.54 -6.38 10.52
C ASN A 96 -10.88 -6.66 9.83
N ASN A 97 -11.68 -5.62 9.56
CA ASN A 97 -13.00 -5.72 8.97
C ASN A 97 -13.00 -5.28 7.50
N LEU A 98 -12.06 -5.79 6.71
CA LEU A 98 -12.08 -5.54 5.26
C LEU A 98 -13.26 -6.29 4.62
N PRO A 99 -13.99 -5.65 3.67
CA PRO A 99 -15.03 -6.33 2.91
C PRO A 99 -14.49 -7.59 2.23
N LYS A 100 -15.23 -8.71 2.29
CA LYS A 100 -14.80 -10.02 1.75
C LYS A 100 -14.56 -9.97 0.24
N ASP A 101 -15.31 -9.13 -0.44
CA ASP A 101 -15.26 -8.83 -1.87
C ASP A 101 -14.13 -7.87 -2.28
N TYR A 102 -13.38 -7.28 -1.32
CA TYR A 102 -12.25 -6.39 -1.62
C TYR A 102 -11.18 -7.02 -2.54
N PHE A 103 -11.06 -8.35 -2.47
CA PHE A 103 -10.16 -9.14 -3.31
C PHE A 103 -10.82 -9.69 -4.58
N ALA A 104 -12.15 -9.64 -4.68
CA ALA A 104 -12.91 -10.14 -5.81
C ALA A 104 -12.99 -9.13 -6.97
N SER A 105 -12.90 -7.82 -6.69
CA SER A 105 -12.99 -6.80 -7.73
C SER A 105 -11.75 -6.75 -8.64
N LYS A 106 -11.92 -7.21 -9.89
CA LYS A 106 -11.18 -6.71 -11.04
C LYS A 106 -11.78 -5.37 -11.48
N GLU A 107 -11.77 -4.36 -10.63
CA GLU A 107 -12.33 -3.08 -11.05
C GLU A 107 -11.48 -2.42 -12.13
N HIS A 108 -12.20 -2.01 -13.18
CA HIS A 108 -11.74 -1.60 -14.48
C HIS A 108 -10.74 -0.44 -14.42
N ILE A 109 -9.70 -0.56 -15.24
CA ILE A 109 -8.89 0.56 -15.68
C ILE A 109 -9.84 1.43 -16.52
N SER A 110 -10.40 2.49 -15.93
CA SER A 110 -11.00 3.56 -16.73
C SER A 110 -9.86 4.22 -17.51
N SER A 111 -9.64 3.73 -18.72
CA SER A 111 -8.92 4.48 -19.75
C SER A 111 -9.86 5.58 -20.23
N SER A 112 -9.86 6.74 -19.55
CA SER A 112 -10.40 7.95 -20.16
C SER A 112 -9.61 8.21 -21.45
N PRO A 113 -10.27 8.32 -22.62
CA PRO A 113 -9.56 8.60 -23.86
C PRO A 113 -8.99 10.02 -23.80
N LEU A 114 -7.71 10.16 -24.18
CA LEU A 114 -7.07 11.44 -24.46
C LEU A 114 -7.94 12.23 -25.45
N PRO A 115 -8.16 13.54 -25.26
CA PRO A 115 -8.82 14.35 -26.27
C PRO A 115 -8.00 14.33 -27.56
N LYS A 116 -8.64 13.98 -28.67
CA LYS A 116 -8.07 14.17 -30.00
C LYS A 116 -8.00 15.68 -30.21
N ASN A 117 -6.79 16.23 -30.21
CA ASN A 117 -6.55 17.59 -30.68
C ASN A 117 -7.02 17.66 -32.15
N GLN A 118 -7.94 18.58 -32.42
CA GLN A 118 -8.19 19.12 -33.75
C GLN A 118 -7.13 20.15 -34.08
#